data_AF-A0A7K6CVE8-F1
#
_entry.id   AF-A0A7K6CVE8-F1
#
_cell.length_a   1.000
_cell.length_b   1.000
_cell.length_c   1.000
_cell.angle_alpha   90.00
_cell.angle_beta   90.00
_cell.angle_gamma   90.00
#
_symmetry.space_group_name_H-M   'P 1'
#
loop_
_entity.id
_entity.type
_entity.pdbx_description
1 polymer ?
#
loop_
_entity_poly.entity_id
_entity_poly.type
_entity_poly.pdbx_seq_one_letter_code
_entity_poly.pdbx_strand_id
1 'polypeptide(L)'
;MVKNPARIVLPIQQEYFEWSFAKSTPLQAALQNFLGQIAYHLPSHKLLQLTKSTPLSLHPKNTRVPLPGPTVFTDGSGRIGKAIVTWRDESGWQVLEGHELGSAQLVELRAVTMAFQRFSHVPLNLVTDSAYVADIAQHLDCSLLREVNNVALFLLLKALWSAIQDRDYPYYILHVRSHSFLPGFIAEGNSRADKLPSPARVAPQPDTVAQAKASHDFFHQSAHTLQRQFSLTPSQARDILNSCS
;
A
#
# COMPACT_ATOMS: atom_id res chain seq x y z
N MET A 1 -43.09 -4.30 30.25
CA MET A 1 -42.66 -4.66 28.87
C MET A 1 -42.72 -3.41 28.02
N VAL A 2 -41.60 -2.96 27.46
CA VAL A 2 -41.57 -1.84 26.51
C VAL A 2 -42.25 -2.31 25.23
N LYS A 3 -43.29 -1.60 24.78
CA LYS A 3 -43.96 -1.90 23.51
C LYS A 3 -42.99 -1.57 22.37
N ASN A 4 -42.79 -2.52 21.46
CA ASN A 4 -42.06 -2.23 20.22
C ASN A 4 -42.77 -1.11 19.45
N PRO A 5 -42.02 -0.18 18.83
CA PRO A 5 -42.62 0.84 17.99
C PRO A 5 -43.30 0.19 16.79
N ALA A 6 -44.37 0.79 16.29
CA ALA A 6 -45.04 0.32 15.07
C ALA A 6 -44.17 0.49 13.81
N ARG A 7 -43.19 1.40 13.86
CA ARG A 7 -42.33 1.76 12.74
C ARG A 7 -40.94 2.17 13.21
N ILE A 8 -39.90 1.65 12.55
CA ILE A 8 -38.52 2.12 12.66
C ILE A 8 -38.22 2.91 11.38
N VAL A 9 -37.59 4.07 11.52
CA VAL A 9 -37.21 4.87 10.36
C VAL A 9 -35.71 5.06 10.31
N LEU A 10 -35.10 4.60 9.21
CA LEU A 10 -33.66 4.57 9.04
C LEU A 10 -33.21 5.67 8.08
N PRO A 11 -32.13 6.41 8.42
CA PRO A 11 -31.60 7.51 7.62
C PRO A 11 -30.79 7.06 6.38
N ILE A 12 -31.15 5.93 5.76
CA ILE A 12 -30.40 5.28 4.68
C ILE A 12 -31.34 4.81 3.56
N GLN A 13 -30.79 4.50 2.38
CA GLN A 13 -31.57 3.89 1.29
C GLN A 13 -31.87 2.42 1.60
N GLN A 14 -32.93 1.89 1.00
CA GLN A 14 -33.43 0.54 1.24
C GLN A 14 -32.38 -0.52 0.87
N GLU A 15 -31.73 -0.35 -0.28
CA GLU A 15 -30.76 -1.28 -0.84
C GLU A 15 -29.58 -1.50 0.13
N TYR A 16 -29.14 -0.43 0.80
CA TYR A 16 -28.07 -0.50 1.80
C TYR A 16 -28.47 -1.21 3.07
N PHE A 17 -29.71 -1.00 3.52
CA PHE A 17 -30.22 -1.72 4.67
C PHE A 17 -30.31 -3.21 4.37
N GLU A 18 -30.85 -3.59 3.21
CA GLU A 18 -30.98 -4.99 2.80
C GLU A 18 -29.62 -5.68 2.71
N TRP A 19 -28.62 -5.03 2.11
CA TRP A 19 -27.25 -5.55 2.08
C TRP A 19 -26.67 -5.73 3.50
N SER A 20 -26.80 -4.71 4.35
CA SER A 20 -26.30 -4.74 5.73
C SER A 20 -26.98 -5.82 6.56
N PHE A 21 -28.30 -5.95 6.40
CA PHE A 21 -29.12 -6.95 7.06
C PHE A 21 -28.70 -8.36 6.64
N ALA A 22 -28.46 -8.61 5.35
CA ALA A 22 -27.99 -9.91 4.88
C ALA A 22 -26.60 -10.31 5.41
N LYS A 23 -25.75 -9.33 5.77
CA LYS A 23 -24.34 -9.55 6.18
C LYS A 23 -24.09 -9.43 7.68
N SER A 24 -25.05 -8.98 8.48
CA SER A 24 -24.87 -8.70 9.90
C SER A 24 -25.77 -9.56 10.78
N THR A 25 -25.22 -10.65 11.34
CA THR A 25 -25.92 -11.49 12.34
C THR A 25 -26.40 -10.67 13.54
N PRO A 26 -25.63 -9.72 14.10
CA PRO A 26 -26.13 -8.87 15.18
C PRO A 26 -27.36 -8.04 14.79
N LEU A 27 -27.39 -7.49 13.56
CA LEU A 27 -28.53 -6.73 13.07
C LEU A 27 -29.76 -7.62 12.85
N GLN A 28 -29.56 -8.82 12.30
CA GLN A 28 -30.62 -9.83 12.15
C GLN A 28 -31.20 -10.20 13.52
N ALA A 29 -30.35 -10.46 14.52
CA ALA A 29 -30.78 -10.78 15.88
C ALA A 29 -31.53 -9.62 16.53
N ALA A 30 -31.05 -8.39 16.38
CA ALA A 30 -31.69 -7.19 16.92
C ALA A 30 -33.11 -6.97 16.37
N LEU A 31 -33.38 -7.41 15.13
CA LEU A 31 -34.66 -7.23 14.45
C LEU A 31 -35.52 -8.51 14.37
N GLN A 32 -35.05 -9.63 14.91
CA GLN A 32 -35.66 -10.96 14.74
C GLN A 32 -37.15 -11.01 15.12
N ASN A 33 -37.56 -10.25 16.13
CA ASN A 33 -38.96 -10.20 16.62
C ASN A 33 -39.65 -8.86 16.34
N PHE A 34 -39.07 -8.03 15.46
CA PHE A 34 -39.68 -6.78 15.07
C PHE A 34 -40.75 -7.04 14.00
N LEU A 35 -42.02 -6.88 14.37
CA LEU A 35 -43.17 -7.06 13.48
C LEU A 35 -43.68 -5.74 12.88
N GLY A 36 -43.03 -4.61 13.19
CA GLY A 36 -43.40 -3.30 12.67
C GLY A 36 -42.84 -3.05 11.26
N GLN A 37 -43.11 -1.87 10.74
CA GLN A 37 -42.59 -1.46 9.43
C GLN A 37 -41.19 -0.84 9.56
N ILE A 38 -40.24 -1.28 8.71
CA ILE A 38 -39.00 -0.54 8.49
C ILE A 38 -39.25 0.41 7.32
N ALA A 39 -39.00 1.69 7.55
CA ALA A 39 -39.08 2.69 6.49
C ALA A 39 -37.73 3.38 6.32
N TYR A 40 -37.48 3.78 5.08
CA TYR A 40 -36.23 4.37 4.63
C TYR A 40 -36.51 5.82 4.27
N HIS A 41 -35.87 6.77 4.98
CA HIS A 41 -35.89 8.18 4.58
C HIS A 41 -34.48 8.73 4.70
N LEU A 42 -33.99 9.48 3.72
CA LEU A 42 -32.81 10.31 3.99
C LEU A 42 -33.27 11.56 4.74
N PRO A 43 -32.70 11.90 5.90
CA PRO A 43 -32.96 13.16 6.56
C PRO A 43 -32.75 14.32 5.58
N SER A 44 -33.55 15.37 5.69
CA SER A 44 -33.46 16.58 4.85
C SER A 44 -32.15 17.39 5.05
N HIS A 45 -31.15 16.80 5.69
CA HIS A 45 -29.87 17.44 5.99
C HIS A 45 -29.05 17.66 4.70
N LYS A 46 -28.50 18.87 4.52
CA LYS A 46 -27.76 19.26 3.30
C LYS A 46 -26.62 18.30 2.95
N LEU A 47 -25.92 17.74 3.95
CA LEU A 47 -24.84 16.77 3.72
C LEU A 47 -25.33 15.44 3.13
N LEU A 48 -26.56 15.02 3.47
CA LEU A 48 -27.15 13.79 2.95
C LEU A 48 -27.87 14.03 1.61
N GLN A 49 -28.15 15.28 1.26
CA GLN A 49 -28.59 15.64 -0.09
C GLN A 49 -27.43 15.65 -1.09
N LEU A 50 -26.19 15.87 -0.65
CA LEU A 50 -24.99 15.76 -1.50
C LEU A 50 -24.78 14.33 -2.03
N THR A 51 -25.31 13.31 -1.36
CA THR A 51 -25.28 11.93 -1.87
C THR A 51 -26.20 11.72 -3.08
N LYS A 52 -27.08 12.69 -3.40
CA LYS A 52 -27.86 12.68 -4.65
C LYS A 52 -27.04 13.12 -5.87
N SER A 53 -26.01 13.97 -5.66
CA SER A 53 -25.12 14.44 -6.72
C SER A 53 -23.81 13.64 -6.81
N THR A 54 -23.46 12.89 -5.76
CA THR A 54 -22.33 11.94 -5.76
C THR A 54 -22.84 10.59 -5.25
N PRO A 55 -23.04 9.58 -6.12
CA PRO A 55 -23.49 8.27 -5.67
C PRO A 55 -22.40 7.63 -4.81
N LEU A 56 -22.57 7.70 -3.49
CA LEU A 56 -21.78 6.94 -2.53
C LEU A 56 -22.39 5.54 -2.46
N SER A 57 -21.76 4.57 -3.13
CA SER A 57 -22.10 3.17 -2.88
C SER A 57 -21.67 2.83 -1.46
N LEU A 58 -22.61 2.47 -0.58
CA LEU A 58 -22.30 1.94 0.75
C LEU A 58 -22.06 0.42 0.74
N HIS A 59 -21.75 -0.15 -0.43
CA HIS A 59 -21.30 -1.53 -0.57
C HIS A 59 -19.77 -1.54 -0.49
N PRO A 60 -19.17 -1.99 0.63
CA PRO A 60 -17.72 -2.09 0.74
C PRO A 60 -17.20 -3.06 -0.33
N LYS A 61 -16.32 -2.55 -1.18
CA LYS A 61 -15.54 -3.29 -2.17
C LYS A 61 -14.28 -3.89 -1.53
N ASN A 62 -13.87 -3.36 -0.38
CA ASN A 62 -12.86 -3.98 0.46
C ASN A 62 -13.35 -5.36 0.96
N THR A 63 -12.51 -6.38 0.79
CA THR A 63 -12.74 -7.73 1.27
C THR A 63 -11.71 -8.11 2.33
N ARG A 64 -12.06 -9.09 3.19
CA ARG A 64 -11.16 -9.62 4.23
C ARG A 64 -10.37 -10.86 3.79
N VAL A 65 -10.63 -11.35 2.59
CA VAL A 65 -10.02 -12.56 2.03
C VAL A 65 -9.40 -12.24 0.68
N PRO A 66 -8.29 -12.89 0.30
CA PRO A 66 -7.70 -12.72 -1.02
C PRO A 66 -8.68 -13.05 -2.16
N LEU A 67 -8.53 -12.33 -3.26
CA LEU A 67 -9.38 -12.40 -4.45
C LEU A 67 -8.72 -13.21 -5.57
N PRO A 68 -9.49 -13.82 -6.49
CA PRO A 68 -8.97 -14.43 -7.72
C PRO A 68 -8.58 -13.34 -8.74
N GLY A 69 -7.51 -12.60 -8.46
CA GLY A 69 -7.00 -11.50 -9.28
C GLY A 69 -5.51 -11.24 -9.03
N PRO A 70 -4.90 -10.29 -9.76
CA PRO A 70 -3.50 -9.95 -9.60
C PRO A 70 -3.14 -9.59 -8.16
N THR A 71 -1.99 -10.10 -7.72
CA THR A 71 -1.33 -9.65 -6.49
C THR A 71 -0.27 -8.64 -6.85
N VAL A 72 -0.41 -7.44 -6.29
CA VAL A 72 0.34 -6.26 -6.63
C VAL A 72 1.06 -5.78 -5.38
N PHE A 73 2.36 -5.54 -5.51
CA PHE A 73 3.22 -5.09 -4.43
C PHE A 73 3.59 -3.63 -4.66
N THR A 74 3.50 -2.82 -3.61
CA THR A 74 3.82 -1.39 -3.68
C THR A 74 4.84 -1.00 -2.63
N ASP A 75 5.75 -0.12 -3.02
CA ASP A 75 6.75 0.50 -2.13
C ASP A 75 7.08 1.92 -2.63
N GLY A 76 7.54 2.79 -1.72
CA GLY A 76 7.80 4.20 -1.98
C GLY A 76 9.03 4.74 -1.24
N SER A 77 10.05 5.16 -1.99
CA SER A 77 11.20 5.82 -1.38
C SER A 77 11.01 7.33 -1.29
N GLY A 78 10.71 7.82 -0.08
CA GLY A 78 10.68 9.26 0.22
C GLY A 78 12.01 9.99 -0.07
N ARG A 79 13.15 9.29 -0.02
CA ARG A 79 14.47 9.90 -0.26
C ARG A 79 14.65 10.34 -1.71
N ILE A 80 14.16 9.55 -2.66
CA ILE A 80 14.31 9.81 -4.09
C ILE A 80 12.99 10.10 -4.80
N GLY A 81 11.88 10.18 -4.05
CA GLY A 81 10.54 10.44 -4.58
C GLY A 81 9.98 9.33 -5.47
N LYS A 82 10.52 8.10 -5.43
CA LYS A 82 10.17 7.04 -6.39
C LYS A 82 9.13 6.10 -5.82
N ALA A 83 7.98 6.02 -6.49
CA ALA A 83 6.86 5.14 -6.19
C ALA A 83 6.89 3.94 -7.14
N ILE A 84 6.76 2.72 -6.60
CA ILE A 84 6.88 1.48 -7.35
C ILE A 84 5.64 0.63 -7.17
N VAL A 85 5.19 0.06 -8.28
CA VAL A 85 4.16 -0.98 -8.32
C VAL A 85 4.73 -2.17 -9.08
N THR A 86 4.73 -3.36 -8.49
CA THR A 86 5.17 -4.59 -9.16
C THR A 86 4.11 -5.66 -9.08
N TRP A 87 4.03 -6.50 -10.10
CA TRP A 87 3.14 -7.65 -10.14
C TRP A 87 3.75 -8.71 -11.05
N ARG A 88 3.19 -9.91 -11.03
CA ARG A 88 3.59 -11.00 -11.93
C ARG A 88 2.42 -11.39 -12.81
N ASP A 89 2.68 -11.48 -14.12
CA ASP A 89 1.76 -12.03 -15.12
C ASP A 89 2.43 -13.18 -15.89
N GLU A 90 1.78 -13.64 -16.97
CA GLU A 90 2.28 -14.72 -17.83
C GLU A 90 3.65 -14.42 -18.45
N SER A 91 3.98 -13.14 -18.63
CA SER A 91 5.26 -12.68 -19.18
C SER A 91 6.34 -12.52 -18.11
N GLY A 92 6.01 -12.75 -16.83
CA GLY A 92 6.92 -12.62 -15.71
C GLY A 92 6.65 -11.40 -14.85
N TRP A 93 7.70 -10.88 -14.22
CA TRP A 93 7.60 -9.73 -13.32
C TRP A 93 7.53 -8.42 -14.10
N GLN A 94 6.53 -7.61 -13.78
CA GLN A 94 6.32 -6.29 -14.35
C GLN A 94 6.58 -5.20 -13.29
N VAL A 95 6.90 -4.01 -13.77
CA VAL A 95 7.09 -2.81 -12.94
C VAL A 95 6.37 -1.63 -13.56
N LEU A 96 5.72 -0.85 -12.72
CA LEU A 96 5.22 0.48 -13.02
C LEU A 96 5.86 1.46 -12.03
N GLU A 97 6.56 2.44 -12.58
CA GLU A 97 7.26 3.46 -11.81
C GLU A 97 6.53 4.79 -11.88
N GLY A 98 6.53 5.50 -10.76
CA GLY A 98 6.00 6.84 -10.64
C GLY A 98 6.88 7.69 -9.76
N HIS A 99 6.56 8.97 -9.72
CA HIS A 99 7.29 9.94 -8.92
C HIS A 99 6.34 10.78 -8.09
N GLU A 100 6.74 11.07 -6.86
CA GLU A 100 6.06 11.98 -5.95
C GLU A 100 7.09 12.64 -5.05
N LEU A 101 6.96 13.95 -4.83
CA LEU A 101 7.87 14.68 -3.96
C LEU A 101 7.30 14.75 -2.55
N GLY A 102 8.19 14.65 -1.55
CA GLY A 102 7.83 14.87 -0.15
C GLY A 102 8.15 13.67 0.73
N SER A 103 7.31 13.42 1.74
CA SER A 103 7.57 12.37 2.73
C SER A 103 7.42 10.97 2.12
N ALA A 104 8.04 9.97 2.75
CA ALA A 104 7.84 8.57 2.38
C ALA A 104 6.34 8.20 2.30
N GLN A 105 5.53 8.72 3.22
CA GLN A 105 4.07 8.50 3.21
C GLN A 105 3.39 8.99 1.92
N LEU A 106 3.82 10.12 1.34
CA LEU A 106 3.26 10.59 0.07
C LEU A 106 3.68 9.70 -1.09
N VAL A 107 4.92 9.23 -1.09
CA VAL A 107 5.45 8.34 -2.14
C VAL A 107 4.78 6.96 -2.08
N GLU A 108 4.59 6.41 -0.87
CA GLU A 108 3.80 5.19 -0.65
C GLU A 108 2.35 5.36 -1.13
N LEU A 109 1.73 6.49 -0.78
CA LEU A 109 0.36 6.78 -1.18
C LEU A 109 0.25 6.91 -2.69
N ARG A 110 1.26 7.48 -3.35
CA ARG A 110 1.37 7.52 -4.81
C ARG A 110 1.44 6.12 -5.40
N ALA A 111 2.27 5.23 -4.86
CA ALA A 111 2.41 3.85 -5.34
C ALA A 111 1.06 3.10 -5.26
N VAL A 112 0.38 3.20 -4.12
CA VAL A 112 -0.96 2.62 -3.93
C VAL A 112 -1.97 3.21 -4.91
N THR A 113 -2.00 4.54 -5.08
CA THR A 113 -2.90 5.21 -6.03
C THR A 113 -2.69 4.70 -7.45
N MET A 114 -1.44 4.53 -7.87
CA MET A 114 -1.09 3.99 -9.18
C MET A 114 -1.56 2.54 -9.35
N ALA A 115 -1.43 1.70 -8.32
CA ALA A 115 -1.94 0.33 -8.34
C ALA A 115 -3.47 0.32 -8.54
N PHE A 116 -4.20 1.12 -7.77
CA PHE A 116 -5.66 1.22 -7.88
C PHE A 116 -6.11 1.72 -9.26
N GLN A 117 -5.40 2.69 -9.84
CA GLN A 117 -5.66 3.20 -11.20
C GLN A 117 -5.35 2.16 -12.28
N ARG A 118 -4.21 1.45 -12.16
CA ARG A 118 -3.77 0.47 -13.17
C ARG A 118 -4.70 -0.75 -13.25
N PHE A 119 -5.22 -1.18 -12.10
CA PHE A 119 -6.03 -2.37 -11.94
C PHE A 119 -7.50 -2.04 -11.66
N SER A 120 -8.01 -0.91 -12.18
CA SER A 120 -9.37 -0.39 -11.91
C SER A 120 -10.49 -1.35 -12.30
N HIS A 121 -10.30 -2.15 -13.35
CA HIS A 121 -11.32 -3.03 -13.93
C HIS A 121 -11.13 -4.53 -13.64
N VAL A 122 -10.37 -4.87 -12.59
CA VAL A 122 -10.17 -6.26 -12.14
C VAL A 122 -10.14 -6.38 -10.62
N PRO A 123 -10.42 -7.56 -10.03
CA PRO A 123 -10.16 -7.80 -8.61
C PRO A 123 -8.69 -7.54 -8.26
N LEU A 124 -8.39 -6.90 -7.14
CA LEU A 124 -7.04 -6.48 -6.78
C LEU A 124 -6.64 -7.01 -5.40
N ASN A 125 -5.51 -7.70 -5.30
CA ASN A 125 -4.84 -7.97 -4.02
C ASN A 125 -3.65 -7.03 -3.88
N LEU A 126 -3.78 -5.98 -3.08
CA LEU A 126 -2.68 -5.04 -2.81
C LEU A 126 -1.87 -5.51 -1.61
N VAL A 127 -0.55 -5.54 -1.78
CA VAL A 127 0.43 -5.86 -0.75
C VAL A 127 1.33 -4.64 -0.56
N THR A 128 1.41 -4.14 0.66
CA THR A 128 2.23 -2.98 1.02
C THR A 128 2.86 -3.19 2.38
N ASP A 129 4.05 -2.65 2.60
CA ASP A 129 4.70 -2.67 3.90
C ASP A 129 4.45 -1.43 4.77
N SER A 130 3.83 -0.42 4.17
CA SER A 130 3.41 0.80 4.84
C SER A 130 2.05 0.59 5.52
N ALA A 131 2.08 0.47 6.85
CA ALA A 131 0.86 0.38 7.66
C ALA A 131 -0.04 1.61 7.46
N TYR A 132 0.57 2.78 7.24
CA TYR A 132 -0.14 4.03 6.98
C TYR A 132 -1.06 3.92 5.74
N VAL A 133 -0.52 3.49 4.60
CA VAL A 133 -1.33 3.40 3.37
C VAL A 133 -2.26 2.19 3.39
N ALA A 134 -1.88 1.10 4.06
CA ALA A 134 -2.77 -0.04 4.27
C ALA A 134 -4.03 0.39 5.05
N ASP A 135 -3.85 1.10 6.16
CA ASP A 135 -4.96 1.60 6.97
C ASP A 135 -5.82 2.59 6.18
N ILE A 136 -5.21 3.54 5.47
CA ILE A 136 -5.94 4.51 4.63
C ILE A 136 -6.75 3.78 3.55
N ALA A 137 -6.16 2.86 2.79
CA ALA A 137 -6.84 2.15 1.71
C ALA A 137 -7.99 1.27 2.23
N GLN A 138 -7.90 0.75 3.45
CA GLN A 138 -8.99 -0.02 4.08
C GLN A 138 -10.20 0.84 4.46
N HIS A 139 -9.99 2.10 4.80
CA HIS A 139 -11.04 2.98 5.34
C HIS A 139 -11.55 4.03 4.34
N LEU A 140 -10.90 4.22 3.20
CA LEU A 140 -11.33 5.19 2.19
C LEU A 140 -12.62 4.78 1.47
N ASP A 141 -12.92 3.49 1.41
CA ASP A 141 -14.17 3.00 0.86
C ASP A 141 -15.37 3.49 1.69
N CYS A 142 -16.46 3.84 1.01
CA CYS A 142 -17.68 4.35 1.64
C CYS A 142 -17.46 5.56 2.60
N SER A 143 -16.34 6.29 2.47
CA SER A 143 -15.98 7.41 3.34
C SER A 143 -16.20 8.78 2.69
N LEU A 144 -16.36 9.81 3.50
CA LEU A 144 -16.34 11.21 3.07
C LEU A 144 -14.92 11.77 3.26
N LEU A 145 -14.31 12.22 2.16
CA LEU A 145 -12.99 12.84 2.21
C LEU A 145 -13.14 14.33 2.54
N ARG A 146 -12.55 14.75 3.67
CA ARG A 146 -12.44 16.16 4.05
C ARG A 146 -11.15 16.77 3.52
N GLU A 147 -11.22 18.00 3.05
CA GLU A 147 -10.03 18.77 2.69
C GLU A 147 -9.11 19.00 3.90
N VAL A 148 -7.79 18.98 3.63
CA VAL A 148 -6.75 19.20 4.63
C VAL A 148 -5.72 20.20 4.11
N ASN A 149 -5.06 20.91 5.03
CA ASN A 149 -4.12 21.99 4.68
C ASN A 149 -2.90 21.51 3.88
N ASN A 150 -2.54 20.23 3.98
CA ASN A 150 -1.48 19.65 3.15
C ASN A 150 -2.03 19.32 1.77
N VAL A 151 -1.81 20.23 0.81
CA VAL A 151 -2.33 20.14 -0.56
C VAL A 151 -1.85 18.86 -1.27
N ALA A 152 -0.56 18.51 -1.16
CA ALA A 152 -0.02 17.32 -1.82
C ALA A 152 -0.67 16.04 -1.29
N LEU A 153 -0.81 15.93 0.05
CA LEU A 153 -1.52 14.83 0.67
C LEU A 153 -2.99 14.78 0.24
N PHE A 154 -3.68 15.92 0.27
CA PHE A 154 -5.09 15.97 -0.09
C PHE A 154 -5.34 15.53 -1.54
N LEU A 155 -4.51 15.99 -2.48
CA LEU A 155 -4.62 15.60 -3.88
C LEU A 155 -4.42 14.10 -4.09
N LEU A 156 -3.44 13.50 -3.41
CA LEU A 156 -3.22 12.05 -3.47
C LEU A 156 -4.36 11.26 -2.81
N LEU A 157 -4.83 11.68 -1.64
CA LEU A 157 -5.98 11.07 -0.97
C LEU A 157 -7.24 11.16 -1.84
N LYS A 158 -7.46 12.30 -2.50
CA LYS A 158 -8.58 12.50 -3.42
C LYS A 158 -8.47 11.60 -4.65
N ALA A 159 -7.26 11.46 -5.20
CA ALA A 159 -7.01 10.57 -6.33
C ALA A 159 -7.23 9.09 -5.96
N LEU A 160 -6.70 8.63 -4.82
CA LEU A 160 -6.93 7.27 -4.31
C LEU A 160 -8.41 7.03 -4.00
N TRP A 161 -9.06 7.98 -3.32
CA TRP A 161 -10.49 7.91 -3.02
C TRP A 161 -11.31 7.78 -4.30
N SER A 162 -11.08 8.62 -5.31
CA SER A 162 -11.76 8.52 -6.62
C SER A 162 -11.51 7.14 -7.24
N ALA A 163 -10.26 6.70 -7.28
CA ALA A 163 -9.91 5.39 -7.84
C ALA A 163 -10.59 4.22 -7.10
N ILE A 164 -10.87 4.33 -5.79
CA ILE A 164 -11.64 3.32 -5.04
C ILE A 164 -13.14 3.43 -5.36
N GLN A 165 -13.69 4.64 -5.42
CA GLN A 165 -15.10 4.87 -5.74
C GLN A 165 -15.48 4.42 -7.15
N ASP A 166 -14.56 4.59 -8.12
CA ASP A 166 -14.80 4.26 -9.53
C ASP A 166 -14.65 2.76 -9.86
N ARG A 167 -14.23 1.93 -8.89
CA ARG A 167 -14.06 0.48 -9.11
C ARG A 167 -15.38 -0.27 -9.17
N ASP A 168 -15.53 -1.15 -10.15
CA ASP A 168 -16.61 -2.15 -10.15
C ASP A 168 -16.22 -3.42 -9.39
N TYR A 169 -14.92 -3.66 -9.22
CA TYR A 169 -14.38 -4.91 -8.67
C TYR A 169 -13.85 -4.75 -7.24
N PRO A 170 -14.02 -5.79 -6.40
CA PRO A 170 -13.51 -5.77 -5.03
C PRO A 170 -11.98 -5.69 -4.99
N TYR A 171 -11.47 -5.36 -3.82
CA TYR A 171 -10.05 -5.39 -3.54
C TYR A 171 -9.77 -5.95 -2.13
N TYR A 172 -8.57 -6.46 -1.93
CA TYR A 172 -8.05 -6.99 -0.68
C TYR A 172 -6.75 -6.26 -0.37
N ILE A 173 -6.56 -5.88 0.89
CA ILE A 173 -5.34 -5.21 1.37
C ILE A 173 -4.62 -6.14 2.33
N LEU A 174 -3.37 -6.46 2.03
CA LEU A 174 -2.45 -7.16 2.91
C LEU A 174 -1.33 -6.21 3.32
N HIS A 175 -1.29 -5.86 4.60
CA HIS A 175 -0.12 -5.25 5.20
C HIS A 175 0.92 -6.33 5.53
N VAL A 176 2.15 -6.14 5.09
CA VAL A 176 3.29 -7.03 5.40
C VAL A 176 4.31 -6.22 6.17
N ARG A 177 4.96 -6.77 7.20
CA ARG A 177 6.06 -6.03 7.83
C ARG A 177 7.30 -6.08 6.94
N SER A 178 7.95 -4.93 6.77
CA SER A 178 9.28 -4.85 6.18
C SER A 178 10.21 -5.85 6.88
N HIS A 179 11.02 -6.58 6.11
CA HIS A 179 11.92 -7.64 6.61
C HIS A 179 11.23 -8.85 7.28
N SER A 180 9.96 -9.13 6.97
CA SER A 180 9.32 -10.38 7.39
C SER A 180 9.95 -11.59 6.68
N PHE A 181 10.26 -12.65 7.43
CA PHE A 181 10.80 -13.91 6.91
C PHE A 181 9.72 -14.82 6.32
N LEU A 182 8.69 -14.24 5.70
CA LEU A 182 7.65 -15.04 5.04
C LEU A 182 8.30 -15.77 3.86
N PRO A 183 8.19 -17.11 3.76
CA PRO A 183 8.63 -17.79 2.55
C PRO A 183 7.62 -17.60 1.41
N GLY A 184 8.12 -17.61 0.18
CA GLY A 184 7.27 -17.71 -1.02
C GLY A 184 6.95 -16.38 -1.71
N PHE A 185 5.87 -16.41 -2.50
CA PHE A 185 5.55 -15.38 -3.49
C PHE A 185 5.39 -13.97 -2.90
N ILE A 186 4.84 -13.85 -1.69
CA ILE A 186 4.64 -12.56 -1.02
C ILE A 186 5.98 -11.88 -0.69
N ALA A 187 6.94 -12.63 -0.15
CA ALA A 187 8.25 -12.07 0.17
C ALA A 187 9.10 -11.80 -1.07
N GLU A 188 8.98 -12.62 -2.12
CA GLU A 188 9.63 -12.32 -3.40
C GLU A 188 9.11 -10.98 -3.97
N GLY A 189 7.80 -10.81 -4.02
CA GLY A 189 7.17 -9.58 -4.53
C GLY A 189 7.50 -8.35 -3.71
N ASN A 190 7.41 -8.43 -2.38
CA ASN A 190 7.80 -7.33 -1.49
C ASN A 190 9.28 -6.95 -1.70
N SER A 191 10.17 -7.94 -1.68
CA SER A 191 11.60 -7.69 -1.87
C SER A 191 11.92 -7.06 -3.24
N ARG A 192 11.14 -7.36 -4.27
CA ARG A 192 11.27 -6.72 -5.58
C ARG A 192 10.82 -5.27 -5.53
N ALA A 193 9.66 -5.00 -4.94
CA ALA A 193 9.19 -3.63 -4.72
C ALA A 193 10.24 -2.83 -3.93
N ASP A 194 10.77 -3.35 -2.82
CA ASP A 194 11.78 -2.70 -1.96
C ASP A 194 13.08 -2.31 -2.67
N LYS A 195 13.50 -3.11 -3.67
CA LYS A 195 14.79 -2.94 -4.35
C LYS A 195 14.76 -1.92 -5.49
N LEU A 196 13.59 -1.65 -6.07
CA LEU A 196 13.45 -0.80 -7.26
C LEU A 196 13.49 0.72 -6.98
N PRO A 197 13.10 1.22 -5.79
CA PRO A 197 13.33 2.59 -5.34
C PRO A 197 14.75 2.84 -4.86
N SER A 198 15.56 1.80 -4.67
CA SER A 198 16.99 2.04 -4.56
C SER A 198 17.45 2.54 -5.92
N PRO A 199 18.23 3.64 -6.02
CA PRO A 199 18.98 3.87 -7.25
C PRO A 199 19.68 2.54 -7.52
N ALA A 200 19.46 1.96 -8.70
CA ALA A 200 20.14 0.76 -9.13
C ALA A 200 21.58 0.86 -8.61
N ARG A 201 22.13 -0.22 -8.03
CA ARG A 201 23.55 -0.29 -7.68
C ARG A 201 24.38 -0.12 -8.98
N VAL A 202 24.46 1.12 -9.42
CA VAL A 202 25.34 1.74 -10.39
C VAL A 202 26.13 2.79 -9.60
N ALA A 203 26.40 2.52 -8.33
CA ALA A 203 27.76 2.74 -7.90
C ALA A 203 28.59 1.74 -8.73
N PRO A 204 29.72 2.13 -9.34
CA PRO A 204 30.77 1.16 -9.59
C PRO A 204 30.89 0.33 -8.32
N GLN A 205 31.08 -1.00 -8.40
CA GLN A 205 31.57 -1.74 -7.24
C GLN A 205 32.65 -0.84 -6.59
N PRO A 206 32.51 -0.43 -5.32
CA PRO A 206 33.54 0.39 -4.70
C PRO A 206 34.84 -0.34 -4.95
N ASP A 207 35.80 0.32 -5.61
CA ASP A 207 37.06 -0.30 -5.96
C ASP A 207 37.73 -0.71 -4.64
N THR A 208 37.53 -1.97 -4.30
CA THR A 208 37.92 -2.56 -3.02
C THR A 208 39.42 -2.48 -2.85
N VAL A 209 40.17 -2.46 -3.96
CA VAL A 209 41.62 -2.24 -3.99
C VAL A 209 41.94 -0.78 -3.66
N ALA A 210 41.25 0.19 -4.24
CA ALA A 210 41.47 1.61 -3.93
C ALA A 210 41.15 1.95 -2.47
N GLN A 211 40.07 1.39 -1.92
CA GLN A 211 39.73 1.58 -0.49
C GLN A 211 40.72 0.89 0.45
N ALA A 212 41.18 -0.31 0.08
CA ALA A 212 42.20 -1.03 0.84
C ALA A 212 43.55 -0.31 0.81
N LYS A 213 43.92 0.34 -0.32
CA LYS A 213 45.09 1.22 -0.40
C LYS A 213 44.96 2.41 0.56
N ALA A 214 43.87 3.17 0.47
CA ALA A 214 43.65 4.31 1.36
C ALA A 214 43.60 3.93 2.86
N SER A 215 43.02 2.78 3.18
CA SER A 215 43.01 2.23 4.55
C SER A 215 44.41 1.80 5.00
N HIS A 216 45.19 1.19 4.11
CA HIS A 216 46.56 0.79 4.39
C HIS A 216 47.49 2.01 4.56
N ASP A 217 47.37 3.02 3.69
CA ASP A 217 48.15 4.27 3.79
C ASP A 217 47.90 5.01 5.11
N PHE A 218 46.67 4.91 5.64
CA PHE A 218 46.30 5.59 6.89
C PHE A 218 46.64 4.76 8.15
N PHE A 219 46.45 3.44 8.11
CA PHE A 219 46.53 2.57 9.30
C PHE A 219 47.69 1.56 9.28
N HIS A 220 48.47 1.49 8.19
CA HIS A 220 49.55 0.53 7.95
C HIS A 220 49.18 -0.93 8.27
N GLN A 221 47.98 -1.34 7.82
CA GLN A 221 47.42 -2.66 8.12
C GLN A 221 48.15 -3.80 7.40
N SER A 222 48.25 -4.97 8.03
CA SER A 222 48.90 -6.15 7.43
C SER A 222 48.12 -6.73 6.22
N ALA A 223 48.81 -7.50 5.36
CA ALA A 223 48.21 -8.18 4.21
C ALA A 223 46.98 -9.02 4.59
N HIS A 224 47.07 -9.69 5.74
CA HIS A 224 46.01 -10.58 6.24
C HIS A 224 44.79 -9.79 6.72
N THR A 225 45.01 -8.63 7.33
CA THR A 225 43.93 -7.71 7.73
C THR A 225 43.22 -7.16 6.51
N LEU A 226 43.96 -6.73 5.49
CA LEU A 226 43.38 -6.22 4.23
C LEU A 226 42.58 -7.30 3.47
N GLN A 227 43.08 -8.53 3.42
CA GLN A 227 42.36 -9.68 2.84
C GLN A 227 41.04 -9.92 3.55
N ARG A 228 41.02 -9.94 4.88
CA ARG A 228 39.77 -10.17 5.64
C ARG A 228 38.80 -8.99 5.58
N GLN A 229 39.31 -7.76 5.68
CA GLN A 229 38.47 -6.57 5.79
C GLN A 229 37.86 -6.16 4.44
N PHE A 230 38.61 -6.33 3.34
CA PHE A 230 38.20 -5.91 2.00
C PHE A 230 37.94 -7.08 1.04
N SER A 231 37.98 -8.32 1.55
CA SER A 231 37.80 -9.55 0.75
C SER A 231 38.75 -9.64 -0.46
N LEU A 232 39.98 -9.15 -0.31
CA LEU A 232 40.99 -9.15 -1.37
C LEU A 232 41.63 -10.53 -1.56
N THR A 233 42.10 -10.80 -2.77
CA THR A 233 42.96 -11.96 -3.02
C THR A 233 44.34 -11.77 -2.38
N PRO A 234 45.08 -12.86 -2.09
CA PRO A 234 46.43 -12.77 -1.53
C PRO A 234 47.42 -11.97 -2.39
N SER A 235 47.27 -11.96 -3.72
CA SER A 235 48.09 -11.16 -4.63
C SER A 235 47.78 -9.67 -4.50
N GLN A 236 46.51 -9.29 -4.54
CA GLN A 236 46.08 -7.89 -4.40
C GLN A 236 46.55 -7.27 -3.08
N ALA A 237 46.45 -7.99 -1.96
CA ALA A 237 46.90 -7.47 -0.68
C ALA A 237 48.44 -7.31 -0.59
N ARG A 238 49.21 -8.13 -1.30
CA ARG A 238 50.67 -7.98 -1.40
C ARG A 238 51.04 -6.80 -2.29
N ASP A 239 50.34 -6.60 -3.40
CA ASP A 239 50.58 -5.48 -4.31
C ASP A 239 50.31 -4.13 -3.64
N ILE A 240 49.34 -4.06 -2.73
CA ILE A 240 49.06 -2.86 -1.92
C ILE A 240 50.22 -2.57 -0.96
N LEU A 241 50.75 -3.58 -0.27
CA LEU A 241 51.89 -3.41 0.63
C LEU A 241 53.16 -2.98 -0.12
N ASN A 242 53.37 -3.54 -1.30
CA ASN A 242 54.52 -3.21 -2.15
C ASN A 242 54.41 -1.80 -2.78
N SER A 243 53.24 -1.16 -2.69
CA SER A 243 53.02 0.20 -3.19
C SER A 243 53.28 1.30 -2.15
N CYS A 244 53.50 0.95 -0.88
CA CYS A 244 54.00 1.89 0.12
C CYS A 244 55.52 2.02 0.01
N SER A 245 56.00 3.27 -0.11
CA SER A 245 57.41 3.65 -0.05
C SER A 245 57.80 4.03 1.37
#